data_AF-A0A8T5K7G3-F1
#
_entry.id   AF-A0A8T5K7G3-F1
#
_cell.length_a   1.000
_cell.length_b   1.000
_cell.length_c   1.000
_cell.angle_alpha   90.00
_cell.angle_beta   90.00
_cell.angle_gamma   90.00
#
_symmetry.space_group_name_H-M   'P 1'
#
loop_
_entity.id
_entity.type
_entity.pdbx_description
1 polymer ?
#
loop_
_entity_poly.entity_id
_entity_poly.type
_entity_poly.pdbx_seq_one_letter_code
_entity_poly.pdbx_strand_id
1 'polypeptide(L)'
;KFLQDGTPKFKEKAIFLFGPEDQYRPEIRRYHEYVRKFRTKKKVVVITKDPTIKPVFSSYEYKKLRRKFKDPDLIQFCNYNPFLGIIPIEISDIFPASHYVMTRKEFEPEKFPTFLQVWTDFFSKNKFDLVYLPKNDLFLQYFKKFIPKGITKKQITE
;
A
#
# COMPACT_ATOMS: atom_id res chain seq x y z
N LYS A 1 -9.63 26.17 -11.41
CA LYS A 1 -10.21 25.85 -10.08
C LYS A 1 -10.31 24.33 -10.01
N PHE A 2 -9.35 23.67 -9.37
CA PHE A 2 -9.13 22.23 -9.57
C PHE A 2 -10.07 21.40 -8.68
N LEU A 3 -10.58 20.28 -9.19
CA LEU A 3 -11.54 19.40 -8.49
C LEU A 3 -11.08 19.03 -7.07
N GLN A 4 -9.77 18.96 -6.83
CA GLN A 4 -9.18 18.66 -5.52
C GLN A 4 -9.47 19.71 -4.44
N ASP A 5 -9.64 20.98 -4.80
CA ASP A 5 -9.89 22.06 -3.84
C ASP A 5 -11.33 22.03 -3.30
N GLY A 6 -12.27 21.50 -4.11
CA GLY A 6 -13.68 21.34 -3.74
C GLY A 6 -14.01 19.99 -3.10
N THR A 7 -13.13 18.98 -3.22
CA THR A 7 -13.40 17.63 -2.68
C THR A 7 -13.16 17.58 -1.16
N PRO A 8 -14.19 17.20 -0.37
CA PRO A 8 -14.07 17.04 1.08
C PRO A 8 -12.91 16.15 1.51
N LYS A 9 -12.32 16.43 2.67
CA LYS A 9 -11.23 15.62 3.25
C LYS A 9 -11.70 14.26 3.76
N PHE A 10 -12.97 14.15 4.10
CA PHE A 10 -13.63 12.96 4.58
C PHE A 10 -15.00 12.83 3.92
N LYS A 11 -15.47 11.59 3.75
CA LYS A 11 -16.83 11.27 3.32
C LYS A 11 -17.40 10.21 4.24
N GLU A 12 -18.67 10.35 4.60
CA GLU A 12 -19.39 9.34 5.36
C GLU A 12 -19.49 8.00 4.62
N LYS A 13 -19.55 8.05 3.28
CA LYS A 13 -19.66 6.88 2.41
C LYS A 13 -18.29 6.42 1.92
N ALA A 14 -18.14 5.10 1.80
CA ALA A 14 -16.98 4.46 1.19
C ALA A 14 -16.73 4.98 -0.23
N ILE A 15 -15.46 5.07 -0.62
CA ILE A 15 -15.13 5.23 -2.03
C ILE A 15 -15.22 3.88 -2.75
N PHE A 16 -15.82 3.88 -3.94
CA PHE A 16 -15.88 2.68 -4.78
C PHE A 16 -14.81 2.75 -5.87
N LEU A 17 -14.02 1.69 -5.99
CA LEU A 17 -12.89 1.57 -6.90
C LEU A 17 -13.11 0.41 -7.86
N PHE A 18 -13.19 0.71 -9.16
CA PHE A 18 -13.61 -0.22 -10.22
C PHE A 18 -12.59 -0.35 -11.35
N GLY A 19 -12.10 0.78 -11.86
CA GLY A 19 -11.31 0.83 -13.09
C GLY A 19 -10.08 1.74 -12.94
N PRO A 20 -9.01 1.52 -13.72
CA PRO A 20 -7.73 2.22 -13.55
C PRO A 20 -7.84 3.74 -13.48
N GLU A 21 -8.81 4.36 -14.13
CA GLU A 21 -9.14 5.78 -14.07
C GLU A 21 -9.34 6.30 -12.63
N ASP A 22 -9.82 5.44 -11.73
CA ASP A 22 -10.08 5.80 -10.33
C ASP A 22 -8.79 6.16 -9.57
N GLN A 23 -7.63 5.77 -10.08
CA GLN A 23 -6.33 6.14 -9.50
C GLN A 23 -6.08 7.66 -9.49
N TYR A 24 -6.81 8.41 -10.32
CA TYR A 24 -6.68 9.85 -10.44
C TYR A 24 -7.71 10.63 -9.62
N ARG A 25 -8.60 9.96 -8.88
CA ARG A 25 -9.58 10.61 -8.01
C ARG A 25 -8.89 11.51 -6.98
N PRO A 26 -9.44 12.69 -6.67
CA PRO A 26 -8.80 13.64 -5.75
C PRO A 26 -8.49 13.04 -4.36
N GLU A 27 -9.35 12.18 -3.84
CA GLU A 27 -9.18 11.50 -2.55
C GLU A 27 -7.97 10.55 -2.58
N ILE A 28 -7.79 9.84 -3.69
CA ILE A 28 -6.67 8.92 -3.91
C ILE A 28 -5.36 9.71 -4.03
N ARG A 29 -5.35 10.75 -4.85
CA ARG A 29 -4.19 11.64 -5.02
C ARG A 29 -3.77 12.28 -3.70
N ARG A 30 -4.74 12.74 -2.91
CA ARG A 30 -4.49 13.29 -1.57
C ARG A 30 -3.88 12.24 -0.64
N TYR A 31 -4.37 11.00 -0.68
CA TYR A 31 -3.80 9.92 0.12
C TYR A 31 -2.36 9.60 -0.28
N HIS A 32 -2.05 9.61 -1.58
CA HIS A 32 -0.67 9.44 -2.05
C HIS A 32 0.27 10.49 -1.45
N GLU A 33 -0.18 11.72 -1.19
CA GLU A 33 0.65 12.74 -0.52
C GLU A 33 1.05 12.33 0.90
N TYR A 34 0.17 11.65 1.65
CA TYR A 34 0.50 11.11 2.97
C TYR A 34 1.55 10.00 2.86
N VAL A 35 1.34 9.04 1.96
CA VAL A 35 2.28 7.92 1.73
C VAL A 35 3.65 8.45 1.30
N ARG A 36 3.71 9.46 0.42
CA ARG A 36 4.95 10.10 -0.02
C ARG A 36 5.68 10.84 1.10
N LYS A 37 4.97 11.26 2.16
CA LYS A 37 5.57 11.92 3.33
C LYS A 37 5.91 10.92 4.44
N PHE A 38 5.40 9.70 4.37
CA PHE A 38 5.69 8.65 5.34
C PHE A 38 7.18 8.37 5.43
N ARG A 39 7.67 8.28 6.67
CA ARG A 39 9.06 7.94 7.00
C ARG A 39 9.07 6.91 8.12
N THR A 40 9.95 5.93 8.00
CA THR A 40 10.19 4.94 9.05
C THR A 40 11.68 4.75 9.28
N LYS A 41 12.06 4.44 10.53
CA LYS A 41 13.43 4.06 10.90
C LYS A 41 13.68 2.56 10.73
N LYS A 42 12.62 1.78 10.50
CA LYS A 42 12.67 0.32 10.35
C LYS A 42 13.42 -0.05 9.08
N LYS A 43 14.25 -1.10 9.16
CA LYS A 43 15.13 -1.55 8.06
C LYS A 43 14.55 -2.66 7.22
N VAL A 44 13.55 -3.34 7.75
CA VAL A 44 12.84 -4.43 7.08
C VAL A 44 11.43 -3.99 6.77
N VAL A 45 10.95 -4.25 5.56
CA VAL A 45 9.57 -4.01 5.16
C VAL A 45 8.91 -5.27 4.63
N VAL A 46 7.65 -5.46 4.98
CA VAL A 46 6.80 -6.54 4.49
C VAL A 46 5.60 -5.88 3.80
N ILE A 47 5.38 -6.19 2.53
CA ILE A 47 4.27 -5.62 1.75
C ILE A 47 3.38 -6.75 1.26
N THR A 48 2.13 -6.79 1.72
CA THR A 48 1.15 -7.82 1.33
C THR A 48 -0.11 -7.21 0.75
N LYS A 49 -0.97 -8.03 0.14
CA LYS A 49 -2.27 -7.58 -0.34
C LYS A 49 -3.10 -7.04 0.81
N ASP A 50 -3.92 -6.05 0.51
CA ASP A 50 -4.78 -5.43 1.51
C ASP A 50 -5.95 -6.37 1.90
N PRO A 51 -6.13 -6.72 3.20
CA PRO A 51 -7.22 -7.59 3.62
C PRO A 51 -8.58 -6.92 3.50
N THR A 52 -9.64 -7.73 3.55
CA THR A 52 -11.02 -7.23 3.48
C THR A 52 -11.40 -6.41 4.73
N ILE A 53 -10.89 -6.81 5.91
CA ILE A 53 -11.19 -6.13 7.17
C ILE A 53 -10.35 -4.85 7.31
N LYS A 54 -11.03 -3.76 7.65
CA LYS A 54 -10.46 -2.44 7.90
C LYS A 54 -10.83 -1.95 9.30
N PRO A 55 -9.94 -1.20 10.00
CA PRO A 55 -8.54 -0.95 9.62
C PRO A 55 -7.68 -2.21 9.75
N VAL A 56 -6.59 -2.28 8.98
CA VAL A 56 -5.90 -3.54 8.71
C VAL A 56 -5.32 -4.20 9.97
N PHE A 57 -4.91 -3.42 10.96
CA PHE A 57 -4.34 -3.96 12.21
C PHE A 57 -5.33 -4.83 13.01
N SER A 58 -6.63 -4.71 12.74
CA SER A 58 -7.67 -5.54 13.36
C SER A 58 -7.80 -6.93 12.71
N SER A 59 -7.34 -7.08 11.46
CA SER A 59 -7.50 -8.29 10.63
C SER A 59 -6.74 -9.50 11.17
N TYR A 60 -7.28 -10.69 10.92
CA TYR A 60 -6.63 -11.95 11.28
C TYR A 60 -5.35 -12.18 10.46
N GLU A 61 -5.40 -11.83 9.18
CA GLU A 61 -4.31 -11.95 8.21
C GLU A 61 -3.08 -11.16 8.69
N TYR A 62 -3.27 -9.91 9.10
CA TYR A 62 -2.20 -9.10 9.69
C TYR A 62 -1.64 -9.73 10.98
N LYS A 63 -2.52 -10.14 11.91
CA LYS A 63 -2.11 -10.75 13.18
C LYS A 63 -1.32 -12.05 12.95
N LYS A 64 -1.77 -12.89 12.02
CA LYS A 64 -1.09 -14.13 11.61
C LYS A 64 0.27 -13.83 10.99
N LEU A 65 0.35 -12.85 10.08
CA LEU A 65 1.60 -12.43 9.44
C LEU A 65 2.59 -11.88 10.46
N ARG A 66 2.15 -11.00 11.36
CA ARG A 66 2.98 -10.39 12.42
C ARG A 66 3.64 -11.46 13.29
N ARG A 67 2.93 -12.54 13.63
CA ARG A 67 3.44 -13.67 14.43
C ARG A 67 4.53 -14.50 13.75
N LYS A 68 4.70 -14.41 12.42
CA LYS A 68 5.75 -15.14 11.68
C LYS A 68 7.16 -14.57 11.93
N PHE A 69 7.25 -13.36 12.49
CA PHE A 69 8.51 -12.68 12.75
C PHE A 69 8.82 -12.69 14.24
N LYS A 70 10.10 -12.90 14.59
CA LYS A 70 10.56 -12.91 16.00
C LYS A 70 10.37 -11.54 16.66
N ASP A 71 10.80 -10.48 15.96
CA ASP A 71 10.75 -9.09 16.43
C ASP A 71 9.90 -8.21 15.49
N PRO A 72 8.56 -8.37 15.52
CA PRO A 72 7.68 -7.68 14.58
C PRO A 72 7.72 -6.15 14.68
N ASP A 73 8.06 -5.60 15.84
CA ASP A 73 8.08 -4.14 16.03
C ASP A 73 9.24 -3.44 15.29
N LEU A 74 10.27 -4.21 14.91
CA LEU A 74 11.37 -3.74 14.06
C LEU A 74 11.02 -3.77 12.56
N ILE A 75 9.84 -4.28 12.20
CA ILE A 75 9.40 -4.50 10.82
C ILE A 75 8.33 -3.51 10.42
N GLN A 76 8.51 -2.89 9.26
CA GLN A 76 7.50 -2.05 8.64
C GLN A 76 6.51 -2.95 7.92
N PHE A 77 5.31 -3.10 8.49
CA PHE A 77 4.22 -3.78 7.81
C PHE A 77 3.46 -2.77 6.96
N CYS A 78 3.25 -3.13 5.70
CA CYS A 78 2.45 -2.38 4.77
C CYS A 78 1.50 -3.33 4.03
N ASN A 79 0.33 -2.80 3.70
CA ASN A 79 -0.54 -3.39 2.71
C ASN A 79 -0.41 -2.63 1.40
N TYR A 80 -0.96 -3.17 0.32
CA TYR A 80 -1.08 -2.42 -0.92
C TYR A 80 -2.48 -2.54 -1.50
N ASN A 81 -2.92 -1.45 -2.10
CA ASN A 81 -4.09 -1.39 -2.95
C ASN A 81 -3.66 -0.79 -4.30
N PRO A 82 -4.08 -1.34 -5.45
CA PRO A 82 -3.67 -0.83 -6.77
C PRO A 82 -3.90 0.67 -6.96
N PHE A 83 -4.96 1.23 -6.36
CA PHE A 83 -5.31 2.65 -6.44
C PHE A 83 -4.58 3.49 -5.40
N LEU A 84 -4.55 3.03 -4.14
CA LEU A 84 -3.97 3.82 -3.03
C LEU A 84 -2.44 3.73 -2.93
N GLY A 85 -1.83 2.78 -3.63
CA GLY A 85 -0.41 2.49 -3.49
C GLY A 85 -0.11 1.67 -2.24
N ILE A 86 1.06 1.94 -1.65
CA ILE A 86 1.48 1.33 -0.39
C ILE A 86 0.75 1.99 0.77
N ILE A 87 0.24 1.17 1.69
CA ILE A 87 -0.51 1.56 2.87
C ILE A 87 0.27 1.05 4.10
N PRO A 88 1.17 1.86 4.68
CA PRO A 88 1.76 1.56 5.98
C PRO A 88 0.67 1.38 7.04
N ILE A 89 0.86 0.42 7.94
CA ILE A 89 -0.15 0.09 8.95
C ILE A 89 -0.52 1.30 9.82
N GLU A 90 0.45 2.19 10.06
CA GLU A 90 0.32 3.40 10.88
C GLU A 90 -0.60 4.47 10.28
N ILE A 91 -0.91 4.39 8.97
CA ILE A 91 -1.85 5.30 8.29
C ILE A 91 -3.00 4.56 7.62
N SER A 92 -3.22 3.28 7.99
CA SER A 92 -4.25 2.42 7.41
C SER A 92 -5.68 2.77 7.87
N ASP A 93 -5.81 3.55 8.95
CA ASP A 93 -7.07 4.06 9.50
C ASP A 93 -7.50 5.42 8.89
N ILE A 94 -6.63 6.04 8.08
CA ILE A 94 -6.89 7.34 7.45
C ILE A 94 -7.77 7.18 6.21
N PHE A 95 -8.75 8.07 6.02
CA PHE A 95 -9.55 8.11 4.80
C PHE A 95 -8.68 8.46 3.57
N PRO A 96 -8.80 7.74 2.44
CA PRO A 96 -9.77 6.68 2.16
C PRO A 96 -9.28 5.24 2.41
N ALA A 97 -8.06 5.01 2.90
CA ALA A 97 -7.53 3.67 3.14
C ALA A 97 -8.35 2.85 4.15
N SER A 98 -9.00 3.51 5.10
CA SER A 98 -9.93 2.87 6.04
C SER A 98 -11.32 2.61 5.48
N HIS A 99 -11.72 3.30 4.40
CA HIS A 99 -13.11 3.34 3.97
C HIS A 99 -13.23 3.34 2.43
N TYR A 100 -12.92 2.20 1.84
CA TYR A 100 -13.11 1.94 0.41
C TYR A 100 -13.71 0.56 0.18
N VAL A 101 -14.36 0.40 -0.98
CA VAL A 101 -14.76 -0.89 -1.55
C VAL A 101 -14.12 -1.01 -2.93
N MET A 102 -13.52 -2.15 -3.22
CA MET A 102 -12.84 -2.41 -4.49
C MET A 102 -13.40 -3.67 -5.13
N THR A 103 -13.51 -3.66 -6.45
CA THR A 103 -13.86 -4.88 -7.21
C THR A 103 -12.84 -6.00 -6.97
N ARG A 104 -13.33 -7.23 -6.80
CA ARG A 104 -12.52 -8.43 -6.58
C ARG A 104 -12.08 -9.04 -7.91
N LYS A 105 -11.34 -8.27 -8.70
CA LYS A 105 -10.74 -8.72 -9.96
C LYS A 105 -9.22 -8.58 -9.92
N GLU A 106 -8.56 -9.25 -10.86
CA GLU A 106 -7.13 -9.02 -11.09
C GLU A 106 -6.93 -7.73 -11.89
N PHE A 107 -5.92 -6.97 -11.51
CA PHE A 107 -5.60 -5.69 -12.12
C PHE A 107 -4.28 -5.81 -12.89
N GLU A 108 -4.26 -5.30 -14.13
CA GLU A 108 -3.03 -5.22 -14.93
C GLU A 108 -2.12 -4.12 -14.35
N PRO A 109 -0.95 -4.46 -13.78
CA PRO A 109 -0.10 -3.50 -13.08
C PRO A 109 0.40 -2.35 -13.98
N GLU A 110 0.53 -2.59 -15.28
CA GLU A 110 0.89 -1.58 -16.29
C GLU A 110 -0.10 -0.41 -16.34
N LYS A 111 -1.38 -0.66 -16.01
CA LYS A 111 -2.44 0.36 -16.02
C LYS A 111 -2.44 1.24 -14.77
N PHE A 112 -1.51 1.04 -13.83
CA PHE A 112 -1.43 1.78 -12.56
C PHE A 112 -0.11 2.57 -12.43
N PRO A 113 0.14 3.58 -13.29
CA PRO A 113 1.35 4.41 -13.20
C PRO A 113 1.47 5.18 -11.88
N THR A 114 0.35 5.57 -11.27
CA THR A 114 0.39 6.22 -9.94
C THR A 114 0.89 5.30 -8.84
N PHE A 115 0.60 3.99 -8.94
CA PHE A 115 1.15 2.99 -8.01
C PHE A 115 2.67 2.94 -8.13
N LEU A 116 3.21 2.91 -9.35
CA LEU A 116 4.66 2.94 -9.58
C LEU A 116 5.30 4.19 -8.97
N GLN A 117 4.66 5.35 -9.11
CA GLN A 117 5.14 6.60 -8.54
C GLN A 117 5.19 6.52 -7.01
N VAL A 118 4.09 6.09 -6.37
CA VAL A 118 4.02 5.93 -4.91
C VAL A 118 5.04 4.89 -4.41
N TRP A 119 5.18 3.77 -5.12
CA TRP A 119 6.16 2.73 -4.85
C TRP A 119 7.59 3.29 -4.86
N THR A 120 7.95 4.01 -5.92
CA THR A 120 9.28 4.61 -6.10
C THR A 120 9.57 5.66 -5.03
N ASP A 121 8.58 6.52 -4.74
CA ASP A 121 8.68 7.51 -3.67
C ASP A 121 8.87 6.84 -2.30
N PHE A 122 8.11 5.78 -2.01
CA PHE A 122 8.18 5.07 -0.74
C PHE A 122 9.56 4.45 -0.50
N PHE A 123 10.13 3.75 -1.50
CA PHE A 123 11.45 3.14 -1.38
C PHE A 123 12.60 4.14 -1.43
N SER A 124 12.49 5.25 -2.19
CA SER A 124 13.55 6.27 -2.23
C SER A 124 13.67 7.05 -0.92
N LYS A 125 12.55 7.23 -0.22
CA LYS A 125 12.48 8.02 1.00
C LYS A 125 12.74 7.22 2.28
N ASN A 126 12.71 5.88 2.20
CA ASN A 126 12.91 4.99 3.32
C ASN A 126 14.08 4.04 3.05
N LYS A 127 15.06 4.01 3.96
CA LYS A 127 16.30 3.22 3.79
C LYS A 127 16.10 1.80 4.30
N PHE A 128 15.44 0.96 3.50
CA PHE A 128 15.27 -0.46 3.77
C PHE A 128 16.46 -1.28 3.28
N ASP A 129 16.83 -2.29 4.06
CA ASP A 129 17.87 -3.26 3.72
C ASP A 129 17.25 -4.56 3.18
N LEU A 130 16.01 -4.85 3.58
CA LEU A 130 15.29 -6.08 3.26
C LEU A 130 13.80 -5.82 3.01
N VAL A 131 13.28 -6.40 1.92
CA VAL A 131 11.85 -6.40 1.58
C VAL A 131 11.33 -7.83 1.42
N TYR A 132 10.18 -8.09 2.03
CA TYR A 132 9.42 -9.33 1.88
C TYR A 132 8.15 -9.08 1.05
N LEU A 133 7.97 -9.89 0.00
CA LEU A 133 6.79 -9.86 -0.87
C LEU A 133 6.16 -11.26 -0.98
N PRO A 134 4.82 -11.41 -1.04
CA PRO A 134 4.16 -12.68 -1.30
C PRO A 134 4.57 -13.27 -2.64
N LYS A 135 4.95 -14.55 -2.67
CA LYS A 135 5.40 -15.23 -3.90
C LYS A 135 4.32 -15.27 -4.98
N ASN A 136 3.06 -15.46 -4.58
CA ASN A 136 1.93 -15.72 -5.47
C ASN A 136 1.19 -14.44 -5.90
N ASP A 137 1.63 -13.26 -5.44
CA ASP A 137 1.01 -11.99 -5.81
C ASP A 137 1.66 -11.43 -7.09
N LEU A 138 1.04 -11.74 -8.25
CA LEU A 138 1.55 -11.33 -9.56
C LEU A 138 1.68 -9.80 -9.71
N PHE A 139 0.78 -9.04 -9.08
CA PHE A 139 0.81 -7.58 -9.12
C PHE A 139 2.08 -7.05 -8.44
N LEU A 140 2.37 -7.50 -7.21
CA LEU A 140 3.62 -7.11 -6.53
C LEU A 140 4.87 -7.70 -7.18
N GLN A 141 4.80 -8.91 -7.74
CA GLN A 141 5.93 -9.49 -8.48
C GLN A 141 6.29 -8.63 -9.70
N TYR A 142 5.31 -8.02 -10.38
CA TYR A 142 5.59 -7.05 -11.44
C TYR A 142 6.40 -5.85 -10.94
N PHE A 143 6.03 -5.26 -9.79
CA PHE A 143 6.71 -4.08 -9.24
C PHE A 143 8.06 -4.37 -8.59
N LYS A 144 8.36 -5.63 -8.24
CA LYS A 144 9.62 -6.08 -7.65
C LYS A 144 10.88 -5.63 -8.42
N LYS A 145 10.77 -5.49 -9.75
CA LYS A 145 11.87 -5.03 -10.61
C LYS A 145 12.25 -3.56 -10.39
N PHE A 146 11.34 -2.74 -9.87
CA PHE A 146 11.56 -1.31 -9.61
C PHE A 146 12.08 -1.01 -8.19
N ILE A 147 12.26 -2.02 -7.36
CA ILE A 147 12.90 -1.84 -6.04
C ILE A 147 14.38 -1.46 -6.26
N PRO A 148 14.88 -0.41 -5.59
CA PRO A 148 16.27 0.03 -5.67
C PRO A 148 17.29 -1.09 -5.51
N LYS A 149 18.43 -0.97 -6.21
CA LYS A 149 19.56 -1.90 -6.05
C LYS A 149 20.10 -1.82 -4.62
N GLY A 150 20.61 -2.94 -4.11
CA GLY A 150 21.15 -3.04 -2.74
C GLY A 150 20.13 -3.52 -1.69
N ILE A 151 18.82 -3.44 -1.98
CA ILE A 151 17.79 -3.99 -1.10
C ILE A 151 17.65 -5.48 -1.36
N THR A 152 17.80 -6.29 -0.31
CA THR A 152 17.60 -7.74 -0.39
C THR A 152 16.12 -8.05 -0.57
N LYS A 153 15.76 -8.91 -1.52
CA LYS A 153 14.37 -9.26 -1.85
C LYS A 153 14.10 -10.70 -1.42
N LYS A 154 13.24 -10.90 -0.42
CA LYS A 154 12.79 -12.22 0.03
C LYS A 154 11.33 -12.42 -0.32
N GLN A 155 10.95 -13.69 -0.47
CA GLN A 155 9.57 -14.08 -0.68
C GLN A 155 8.99 -14.64 0.62
N ILE A 156 7.70 -14.42 0.84
CA ILE A 156 6.93 -15.08 1.89
C ILE A 156 5.78 -15.88 1.30
N THR A 157 5.41 -16.94 2.00
CA THR A 157 4.18 -17.69 1.76
C THR A 157 3.15 -17.20 2.78
N GLU A 158 1.96 -16.81 2.33
CA GLU A 158 0.85 -16.36 3.20
C GLU A 158 0.24 -17.52 4.03
#